data_AF-A0A9E3DBK4-F1
#
_entry.id   AF-A0A9E3DBK4-F1
#
_cell.length_a   1.000
_cell.length_b   1.000
_cell.length_c   1.000
_cell.angle_alpha   90.00
_cell.angle_beta   90.00
_cell.angle_gamma   90.00
#
_symmetry.space_group_name_H-M   'P 1'
#
loop_
_entity.id
_entity.type
_entity.pdbx_description
1 polymer ?
#
loop_
_entity_poly.entity_id
_entity_poly.type
_entity_poly.pdbx_seq_one_letter_code
_entity_poly.pdbx_strand_id
1 'polypeptide(L)'
;MRVWGPVKRHRLSNCGLVLVAPVACLVVASCSETVSPPALTPSTSTSHSKSGASAAPAPITGPLEKDWKSYGGTAYFGCPEKFSVDKSALDSIRPKIFDTKTGQYVAPAIPAIPAGENLTGGMCALTGTADDMKVVYLLTTVKPAQGSTPEVTKATAYAYDTKSGQPTATKELQPPSPDLKLTAAKDWGLASTASGVAWVNAFTDGHAQASPPRTVVLSNTDLAMAWNDPVPARAWQDVLAFQRSTDPAKTSGAELRRPTGEPIYQDNDIQSVDAELSDGPVKLVKMTHLDSSNPPVVSTMFYDLNAKAVIRIGDSDRISGGGLAATLSDGKLFVDGRNADNSQFGFGVWNLRSQQWDFLKNRDDAKKMPITKLAFFEDHLYITNAGGTYSVLALPGTDPIAPNWTVRPFTRISGWTLVCRDETAPGSNGECKEIVMVQDQDGHYPGPWF
;
A
#
# COMPACT_ATOMS: atom_id res chain seq x y z
N MET A 1 -48.66 37.02 18.85
CA MET A 1 -48.49 38.45 18.47
C MET A 1 -47.54 38.46 17.26
N ARG A 2 -48.08 38.55 16.03
CA ARG A 2 -48.21 39.76 15.18
C ARG A 2 -46.85 40.41 14.87
N VAL A 3 -46.46 40.82 13.65
CA VAL A 3 -47.07 40.93 12.30
C VAL A 3 -45.93 41.30 11.32
N TRP A 4 -46.11 41.03 10.03
CA TRP A 4 -45.31 41.45 8.87
C TRP A 4 -45.14 42.98 8.65
N GLY A 5 -43.93 43.40 8.20
CA GLY A 5 -43.57 44.48 7.22
C GLY A 5 -44.14 45.92 7.35
N PRO A 6 -43.90 46.85 6.38
CA PRO A 6 -42.70 47.12 5.55
C PRO A 6 -42.42 48.65 5.34
N VAL A 7 -41.48 49.01 4.42
CA VAL A 7 -41.36 50.32 3.68
C VAL A 7 -40.76 51.52 4.49
N LYS A 8 -39.77 52.34 4.06
CA LYS A 8 -39.67 53.21 2.87
C LYS A 8 -38.25 53.81 2.73
N ARG A 9 -37.81 54.04 1.49
CA ARG A 9 -36.65 54.88 1.10
C ARG A 9 -36.99 56.38 1.29
N HIS A 10 -35.99 57.23 1.55
CA HIS A 10 -35.74 58.49 0.83
C HIS A 10 -34.32 59.04 1.08
N ARG A 11 -33.78 59.72 0.06
CA ARG A 11 -32.43 60.28 -0.12
C ARG A 11 -32.26 61.65 0.56
N LEU A 12 -30.99 62.05 0.80
CA LEU A 12 -30.26 63.24 0.29
C LEU A 12 -29.06 63.53 1.22
N SER A 13 -27.81 63.40 0.73
CA SER A 13 -26.93 64.47 0.24
C SER A 13 -26.51 65.50 1.30
N ASN A 14 -25.25 65.46 1.75
CA ASN A 14 -24.28 66.52 1.45
C ASN A 14 -22.86 66.22 1.97
N CYS A 15 -21.90 66.78 1.23
CA CYS A 15 -20.46 66.74 1.41
C CYS A 15 -19.96 67.36 2.72
N GLY A 16 -18.85 66.84 3.23
CA GLY A 16 -17.99 67.50 4.20
C GLY A 16 -16.62 66.84 4.23
N LEU A 17 -15.63 67.51 3.64
CA LEU A 17 -14.21 67.13 3.63
C LEU A 17 -13.65 66.98 5.05
N VAL A 18 -12.86 65.93 5.29
CA VAL A 18 -11.74 65.98 6.24
C VAL A 18 -10.52 65.31 5.61
N LEU A 19 -9.47 66.12 5.45
CA LEU A 19 -8.11 65.75 5.07
C LEU A 19 -7.45 64.95 6.20
N VAL A 20 -6.87 63.78 5.90
CA VAL A 20 -5.79 63.19 6.69
C VAL A 20 -4.72 62.68 5.74
N ALA A 21 -3.50 63.17 5.97
CA ALA A 21 -2.27 62.90 5.21
C ALA A 21 -1.76 61.46 5.44
N PRO A 22 -0.89 60.93 4.55
CA PRO A 22 -0.65 59.51 4.40
C PRO A 22 0.42 58.97 5.37
N VAL A 23 0.17 57.80 5.94
CA VAL A 23 1.20 56.97 6.58
C VAL A 23 1.79 56.06 5.50
N ALA A 24 3.05 56.31 5.17
CA ALA A 24 3.87 55.47 4.31
C ALA A 24 4.21 54.16 5.03
N CYS A 25 3.51 53.08 4.69
CA CYS A 25 3.96 51.72 5.00
C CYS A 25 4.77 51.20 3.80
N LEU A 26 6.08 51.11 3.98
CA LEU A 26 6.99 50.33 3.15
C LEU A 26 6.58 48.86 3.20
N VAL A 27 5.85 48.40 2.19
CA VAL A 27 5.73 46.97 1.88
C VAL A 27 6.93 46.63 0.99
N VAL A 28 7.92 45.95 1.57
CA VAL A 28 8.95 45.26 0.80
C VAL A 28 8.25 44.06 0.16
N ALA A 29 7.75 44.26 -1.06
CA ALA A 29 7.33 43.18 -1.92
C ALA A 29 8.60 42.47 -2.41
N SER A 30 8.97 41.38 -1.74
CA SER A 30 9.88 40.39 -2.34
C SER A 30 9.16 39.76 -3.52
N CYS A 31 9.50 40.23 -4.73
CA CYS A 31 9.22 39.53 -5.96
C CYS A 31 10.01 38.21 -5.95
N SER A 32 9.39 37.14 -5.47
CA SER A 32 9.81 35.79 -5.87
C SER A 32 9.43 35.65 -7.33
N GLU A 33 10.41 35.78 -8.21
CA GLU A 33 10.31 35.37 -9.61
C GLU A 33 9.78 33.94 -9.64
N THR A 34 8.51 33.79 -10.01
CA THR A 34 7.95 32.50 -10.34
C THR A 34 8.48 32.17 -11.73
N VAL A 35 9.67 31.57 -11.78
CA VAL A 35 10.21 31.00 -13.01
C VAL A 35 9.21 29.95 -13.48
N SER A 36 8.48 30.29 -14.53
CA SER A 36 7.57 29.35 -15.18
C SER A 36 8.39 28.16 -15.69
N PRO A 37 7.95 26.91 -15.48
CA PRO A 37 8.62 25.77 -16.10
C PRO A 37 8.65 25.97 -17.63
N PRO A 38 9.74 25.58 -18.31
CA PRO A 38 9.79 25.71 -19.76
C PRO A 38 8.64 24.91 -20.39
N ALA A 39 8.01 25.51 -21.40
CA ALA A 39 6.96 24.87 -22.18
C ALA A 39 7.47 23.52 -22.70
N LEU A 40 6.85 22.43 -22.24
CA LEU A 40 7.10 21.10 -22.79
C LEU A 40 6.66 21.09 -24.24
N THR A 41 7.62 20.80 -25.11
CA THR A 41 7.43 20.70 -26.55
C THR A 41 6.40 19.61 -26.85
N PRO A 42 5.37 19.86 -27.66
CA PRO A 42 4.40 18.83 -28.03
C PRO A 42 5.11 17.75 -28.84
N SER A 43 5.30 16.57 -28.26
CA SER A 43 5.73 15.39 -29.02
C SER A 43 4.59 14.98 -29.93
N THR A 44 4.75 15.25 -31.22
CA THR A 44 3.82 14.87 -32.27
C THR A 44 3.96 13.37 -32.50
N SER A 45 3.18 12.55 -31.80
CA SER A 45 3.10 11.11 -32.08
C SER A 45 2.22 10.87 -33.29
N THR A 46 2.83 10.87 -34.48
CA THR A 46 2.31 10.19 -35.66
C THR A 46 3.46 9.53 -36.39
N SER A 47 3.57 8.19 -36.28
CA SER A 47 3.96 7.38 -37.43
C SER A 47 3.49 5.95 -37.25
N HIS A 48 2.90 5.46 -38.34
CA HIS A 48 2.28 4.16 -38.52
C HIS A 48 3.21 2.99 -38.18
N SER A 49 2.62 1.92 -37.64
CA SER A 49 3.23 0.62 -37.48
C SER A 49 3.69 0.05 -38.83
N LYS A 50 5.01 0.08 -39.04
CA LYS A 50 5.65 -0.78 -40.04
C LYS A 50 5.62 -2.20 -39.50
N SER A 51 4.94 -3.10 -40.22
CA SER A 51 5.10 -4.55 -40.08
C SER A 51 6.58 -4.89 -40.26
N GLY A 52 7.24 -5.32 -39.18
CA GLY A 52 8.64 -5.72 -39.17
C GLY A 52 8.86 -6.73 -38.06
N ALA A 53 9.35 -7.91 -38.45
CA ALA A 53 9.90 -9.02 -37.67
C ALA A 53 9.26 -9.33 -36.29
N SER A 54 8.68 -10.53 -36.16
CA SER A 54 8.27 -11.09 -34.87
C SER A 54 9.39 -10.90 -33.83
N ALA A 55 9.17 -10.00 -32.88
CA ALA A 55 10.05 -9.87 -31.72
C ALA A 55 10.16 -11.23 -31.02
N ALA A 56 11.34 -11.55 -30.48
CA ALA A 56 11.49 -12.75 -29.67
C ALA A 56 10.47 -12.70 -28.51
N PRO A 57 9.87 -13.84 -28.11
CA PRO A 57 8.94 -13.88 -26.99
C PRO A 57 9.59 -13.28 -25.75
N ALA A 58 8.88 -12.39 -25.05
CA ALA A 58 9.36 -11.84 -23.80
C ALA A 58 9.67 -12.97 -22.80
N PRO A 59 10.79 -12.92 -22.06
CA PRO A 59 11.09 -13.89 -21.03
C PRO A 59 9.97 -14.02 -20.00
N ILE A 60 9.69 -15.27 -19.60
CA ILE A 60 8.63 -15.60 -18.62
C ILE A 60 9.23 -16.53 -17.58
N THR A 61 8.94 -16.28 -16.30
CA THR A 61 9.33 -17.16 -15.21
C THR A 61 8.44 -18.41 -15.14
N GLY A 62 8.86 -19.38 -14.32
CA GLY A 62 7.94 -20.41 -13.81
C GLY A 62 6.88 -19.81 -12.87
N PRO A 63 5.85 -20.60 -12.49
CA PRO A 63 4.83 -20.18 -11.54
C PRO A 63 5.42 -19.72 -10.19
N LEU A 64 4.83 -18.67 -9.63
CA LEU A 64 5.10 -18.21 -8.28
C LEU A 64 4.54 -19.19 -7.25
N GLU A 65 5.25 -19.31 -6.12
CA GLU A 65 4.77 -20.05 -4.96
C GLU A 65 3.54 -19.38 -4.34
N LYS A 66 2.70 -20.15 -3.65
CA LYS A 66 1.43 -19.65 -3.11
C LYS A 66 1.56 -18.52 -2.08
N ASP A 67 2.67 -18.48 -1.36
CA ASP A 67 2.96 -17.48 -0.32
C ASP A 67 3.72 -16.26 -0.84
N TRP A 68 3.77 -16.06 -2.16
CA TRP A 68 4.44 -14.92 -2.77
C TRP A 68 3.88 -13.57 -2.31
N LYS A 69 4.74 -12.57 -2.31
CA LYS A 69 4.47 -11.17 -1.96
C LYS A 69 5.31 -10.25 -2.84
N SER A 70 4.94 -8.97 -2.88
CA SER A 70 5.74 -7.92 -3.51
C SER A 70 6.25 -6.93 -2.48
N TYR A 71 7.49 -6.47 -2.65
CA TYR A 71 8.10 -5.41 -1.83
C TYR A 71 9.21 -4.74 -2.63
N GLY A 72 9.37 -3.42 -2.52
CA GLY A 72 10.54 -2.73 -3.09
C GLY A 72 10.70 -2.89 -4.60
N GLY A 73 9.62 -3.17 -5.33
CA GLY A 73 9.69 -3.47 -6.77
C GLY A 73 10.32 -4.83 -7.09
N THR A 74 10.24 -5.81 -6.18
CA THR A 74 10.55 -7.23 -6.41
C THR A 74 9.41 -8.14 -5.90
N ALA A 75 9.41 -9.41 -6.33
CA ALA A 75 8.60 -10.49 -5.78
C ALA A 75 9.45 -11.38 -4.88
N TYR A 76 8.86 -11.91 -3.81
CA TYR A 76 9.54 -12.83 -2.91
C TYR A 76 8.56 -13.80 -2.25
N PHE A 77 9.08 -14.90 -1.71
CA PHE A 77 8.33 -15.89 -0.94
C PHE A 77 9.25 -16.59 0.07
N GLY A 78 8.71 -17.48 0.91
CA GLY A 78 9.48 -18.20 1.94
C GLY A 78 9.87 -17.34 3.13
N CYS A 79 9.16 -16.22 3.33
CA CYS A 79 9.42 -15.25 4.39
C CYS A 79 8.12 -14.91 5.16
N PRO A 80 7.81 -15.68 6.21
CA PRO A 80 6.59 -15.50 6.97
C PRO A 80 6.69 -14.25 7.84
N GLU A 81 5.69 -13.38 7.74
CA GLU A 81 5.56 -12.17 8.57
C GLU A 81 5.03 -12.49 9.97
N LYS A 82 4.42 -13.67 10.15
CA LYS A 82 3.97 -14.16 11.46
C LYS A 82 5.01 -15.10 12.03
N PHE A 83 5.17 -15.05 13.35
CA PHE A 83 6.11 -15.92 14.03
C PHE A 83 5.70 -17.39 13.94
N SER A 84 6.61 -18.22 13.43
CA SER A 84 6.47 -19.68 13.43
C SER A 84 7.14 -20.25 14.67
N VAL A 85 6.37 -20.91 15.54
CA VAL A 85 6.89 -21.60 16.74
C VAL A 85 7.30 -23.02 16.36
N ASP A 86 8.54 -23.17 15.88
CA ASP A 86 9.08 -24.44 15.40
C ASP A 86 10.60 -24.50 15.61
N LYS A 87 11.11 -25.65 16.07
CA LYS A 87 12.55 -25.92 16.21
C LYS A 87 13.26 -26.05 14.86
N SER A 88 12.48 -26.31 13.80
CA SER A 88 12.90 -26.33 12.40
C SER A 88 12.50 -25.07 11.64
N ALA A 89 12.16 -23.97 12.35
CA ALA A 89 11.69 -22.74 11.70
C ALA A 89 12.63 -22.23 10.61
N LEU A 90 13.95 -22.36 10.77
CA LEU A 90 14.87 -21.98 9.69
C LEU A 90 14.64 -22.81 8.43
N ASP A 91 14.34 -24.10 8.50
CA ASP A 91 14.11 -24.95 7.32
C ASP A 91 12.92 -24.51 6.47
N SER A 92 11.92 -23.87 7.09
CA SER A 92 10.78 -23.26 6.41
C SER A 92 10.99 -21.79 6.04
N ILE A 93 11.80 -21.05 6.81
CA ILE A 93 12.16 -19.65 6.54
C ILE A 93 13.35 -19.62 5.58
N ARG A 94 13.04 -19.79 4.30
CA ARG A 94 14.00 -19.79 3.19
C ARG A 94 13.57 -18.75 2.16
N PRO A 95 13.82 -17.46 2.43
CA PRO A 95 13.41 -16.40 1.54
C PRO A 95 14.05 -16.59 0.15
N LYS A 96 13.22 -16.49 -0.89
CA LYS A 96 13.66 -16.41 -2.28
C LYS A 96 13.16 -15.10 -2.84
N ILE A 97 14.07 -14.30 -3.36
CA ILE A 97 13.81 -12.94 -3.81
C ILE A 97 14.13 -12.87 -5.29
N PHE A 98 13.22 -12.32 -6.08
CA PHE A 98 13.39 -12.19 -7.50
C PHE A 98 14.37 -11.06 -7.83
N ASP A 99 15.51 -11.38 -8.41
CA ASP A 99 16.41 -10.38 -8.98
C ASP A 99 15.89 -9.95 -10.35
N THR A 100 15.31 -8.76 -10.41
CA THR A 100 14.69 -8.21 -11.62
C THR A 100 15.69 -7.94 -12.73
N LYS A 101 16.99 -7.84 -12.43
CA LYS A 101 18.04 -7.64 -13.45
C LYS A 101 18.41 -8.94 -14.15
N THR A 102 18.48 -10.03 -13.41
CA THR A 102 18.89 -11.35 -13.94
C THR A 102 17.70 -12.23 -14.32
N GLY A 103 16.50 -11.93 -13.82
CA GLY A 103 15.30 -12.76 -14.01
C GLY A 103 15.34 -14.06 -13.20
N GLN A 104 16.16 -14.13 -12.15
CA GLN A 104 16.36 -15.34 -11.33
C GLN A 104 16.04 -15.08 -9.86
N TYR A 105 15.68 -16.14 -9.13
CA TYR A 105 15.54 -16.06 -7.68
C TYR A 105 16.90 -16.19 -7.00
N VAL A 106 17.21 -15.25 -6.12
CA VAL A 106 18.33 -15.34 -5.19
C VAL A 106 17.83 -15.77 -3.82
N ALA A 107 18.62 -16.59 -3.14
CA ALA A 107 18.35 -17.02 -1.77
C ALA A 107 19.41 -16.40 -0.85
N PRO A 108 19.04 -15.44 0.02
CA PRO A 108 19.94 -14.92 1.02
C PRO A 108 20.44 -16.02 1.96
N ALA A 109 21.60 -15.80 2.58
CA ALA A 109 22.05 -16.68 3.65
C ALA A 109 21.08 -16.67 4.83
N ILE A 110 21.11 -17.76 5.59
CA ILE A 110 20.30 -17.96 6.80
C ILE A 110 21.18 -17.78 8.05
N PRO A 111 20.63 -17.27 9.16
CA PRO A 111 21.38 -17.17 10.41
C PRO A 111 21.82 -18.53 10.94
N ALA A 112 23.05 -18.60 11.47
CA ALA A 112 23.50 -19.74 12.26
C ALA A 112 22.99 -19.62 13.70
N ILE A 113 22.55 -20.74 14.28
CA ILE A 113 22.15 -20.78 15.69
C ILE A 113 23.42 -20.78 16.56
N PRO A 114 23.52 -19.88 17.57
CA PRO A 114 24.67 -19.86 18.48
C PRO A 114 24.90 -21.22 19.16
N ALA A 115 26.17 -21.57 19.36
CA ALA A 115 26.54 -22.84 19.98
C ALA A 115 25.94 -22.98 21.40
N GLY A 116 25.33 -24.12 21.67
CA GLY A 116 24.68 -24.42 22.96
C GLY A 116 23.28 -23.82 23.12
N GLU A 117 22.72 -23.19 22.09
CA GLU A 117 21.34 -22.73 22.06
C GLU A 117 20.50 -23.58 21.10
N ASN A 118 19.19 -23.71 21.38
CA ASN A 118 18.23 -24.38 20.51
C ASN A 118 17.27 -23.35 19.91
N LEU A 119 17.01 -23.44 18.61
CA LEU A 119 15.97 -22.65 17.95
C LEU A 119 14.59 -23.02 18.51
N THR A 120 13.75 -22.02 18.77
CA THR A 120 12.36 -22.20 19.20
C THR A 120 11.35 -21.59 18.25
N GLY A 121 11.80 -20.77 17.29
CA GLY A 121 10.97 -20.25 16.22
C GLY A 121 11.61 -19.09 15.47
N GLY A 122 10.89 -18.57 14.48
CA GLY A 122 11.34 -17.40 13.74
C GLY A 122 10.30 -16.80 12.80
N MET A 123 10.67 -15.67 12.22
CA MET A 123 9.98 -14.99 11.13
C MET A 123 10.99 -14.15 10.33
N CYS A 124 10.58 -13.62 9.19
CA CYS A 124 11.39 -12.62 8.50
C CYS A 124 10.55 -11.58 7.76
N ALA A 125 11.22 -10.49 7.37
CA ALA A 125 10.67 -9.45 6.52
C ALA A 125 11.80 -8.85 5.66
N LEU A 126 11.44 -8.25 4.53
CA LEU A 126 12.38 -7.44 3.77
C LEU A 126 12.42 -6.02 4.30
N THR A 127 13.51 -5.32 4.01
CA THR A 127 13.68 -3.91 4.38
C THR A 127 14.60 -3.19 3.42
N GLY A 128 14.55 -1.85 3.44
CA GLY A 128 15.38 -0.97 2.64
C GLY A 128 14.73 -0.53 1.34
N THR A 129 15.58 -0.20 0.37
CA THR A 129 15.18 0.20 -0.98
C THR A 129 15.58 -0.88 -1.98
N ALA A 130 15.15 -0.79 -3.23
CA ALA A 130 15.56 -1.73 -4.28
C ALA A 130 17.10 -1.83 -4.43
N ASP A 131 17.82 -0.74 -4.14
CA ASP A 131 19.28 -0.70 -4.26
C ASP A 131 20.02 -1.23 -3.02
N ASP A 132 19.42 -1.15 -1.83
CA ASP A 132 19.98 -1.57 -0.54
C ASP A 132 19.00 -2.48 0.23
N MET A 133 18.55 -3.53 -0.46
CA MET A 133 17.53 -4.43 0.06
C MET A 133 18.17 -5.48 0.99
N LYS A 134 17.59 -5.64 2.17
CA LYS A 134 18.03 -6.61 3.17
C LYS A 134 16.88 -7.53 3.56
N VAL A 135 17.21 -8.73 4.04
CA VAL A 135 16.29 -9.57 4.81
C VAL A 135 16.63 -9.46 6.28
N VAL A 136 15.62 -9.20 7.11
CA VAL A 136 15.74 -9.27 8.56
C VAL A 136 15.04 -10.54 9.04
N TYR A 137 15.82 -11.42 9.67
CA TYR A 137 15.31 -12.58 10.40
C TYR A 137 15.16 -12.20 11.87
N LEU A 138 14.02 -12.54 12.49
CA LEU A 138 13.86 -12.49 13.94
C LEU A 138 13.68 -13.91 14.43
N LEU A 139 14.63 -14.40 15.21
CA LEU A 139 14.65 -15.75 15.76
C LEU A 139 14.51 -15.72 17.27
N THR A 140 13.86 -16.73 17.83
CA THR A 140 13.95 -17.02 19.26
C THR A 140 14.76 -18.27 19.51
N THR A 141 15.65 -18.21 20.50
CA THR A 141 16.46 -19.34 20.94
C THR A 141 16.30 -19.56 22.43
N VAL A 142 16.54 -20.79 22.87
CA VAL A 142 16.61 -21.16 24.28
C VAL A 142 17.97 -21.77 24.57
N LYS A 143 18.67 -21.24 25.56
CA LYS A 143 19.86 -21.86 26.16
C LYS A 143 19.39 -22.71 27.34
N PRO A 144 19.52 -24.06 27.28
CA PRO A 144 19.09 -24.93 28.36
C PRO A 144 19.82 -24.63 29.67
N ALA A 145 19.16 -24.89 30.80
CA ALA A 145 19.78 -24.78 32.12
C ALA A 145 21.01 -25.71 32.24
N GLN A 146 22.11 -25.20 32.79
CA GLN A 146 23.34 -25.96 33.04
C GLN A 146 23.85 -25.70 34.46
N GLY A 147 23.82 -26.72 35.32
CA GLY A 147 24.21 -26.59 36.72
C GLY A 147 23.32 -25.58 37.46
N SER A 148 23.93 -24.54 38.04
CA SER A 148 23.21 -23.44 38.70
C SER A 148 22.73 -22.33 37.77
N THR A 149 23.00 -22.42 36.46
CA THR A 149 22.55 -21.40 35.49
C THR A 149 21.12 -21.72 35.02
N PRO A 150 20.19 -20.76 35.11
CA PRO A 150 18.82 -20.97 34.66
C PRO A 150 18.74 -21.06 33.14
N GLU A 151 17.62 -21.61 32.65
CA GLU A 151 17.27 -21.54 31.24
C GLU A 151 17.05 -20.08 30.81
N VAL A 152 17.59 -19.70 29.66
CA VAL A 152 17.47 -18.32 29.14
C VAL A 152 16.92 -18.36 27.72
N THR A 153 15.80 -17.65 27.51
CA THR A 153 15.24 -17.42 26.17
C THR A 153 15.71 -16.07 25.64
N LYS A 154 16.08 -16.02 24.36
CA LYS A 154 16.52 -14.80 23.66
C LYS A 154 15.69 -14.57 22.40
N ALA A 155 15.48 -13.31 22.06
CA ALA A 155 15.05 -12.89 20.74
C ALA A 155 16.23 -12.17 20.05
N THR A 156 16.62 -12.62 18.87
CA THR A 156 17.74 -12.04 18.12
C THR A 156 17.30 -11.68 16.71
N ALA A 157 17.56 -10.45 16.30
CA ALA A 157 17.41 -10.01 14.92
C ALA A 157 18.75 -10.15 14.17
N TYR A 158 18.66 -10.55 12.91
CA TYR A 158 19.79 -10.65 12.00
C TYR A 158 19.43 -10.00 10.67
N ALA A 159 20.26 -9.11 10.17
CA ALA A 159 20.11 -8.47 8.87
C ALA A 159 21.13 -9.05 7.91
N TYR A 160 20.67 -9.44 6.72
CA TYR A 160 21.50 -9.94 5.63
C TYR A 160 21.27 -9.10 4.39
N ASP A 161 22.36 -8.67 3.75
CA ASP A 161 22.29 -8.04 2.43
C ASP A 161 21.86 -9.07 1.39
N THR A 162 20.86 -8.74 0.58
CA THR A 162 20.26 -9.69 -0.37
C THR A 162 21.16 -10.00 -1.56
N LYS A 163 22.08 -9.10 -1.91
CA LYS A 163 22.97 -9.24 -3.07
C LYS A 163 24.22 -10.05 -2.75
N SER A 164 24.88 -9.74 -1.64
CA SER A 164 26.10 -10.41 -1.19
C SER A 164 25.82 -11.64 -0.33
N GLY A 165 24.61 -11.75 0.23
CA GLY A 165 24.25 -12.79 1.19
C GLY A 165 25.00 -12.67 2.52
N GLN A 166 25.74 -11.58 2.75
CA GLN A 166 26.53 -11.40 3.97
C GLN A 166 25.69 -10.82 5.11
N PRO A 167 25.97 -11.21 6.37
CA PRO A 167 25.36 -10.58 7.53
C PRO A 167 25.85 -9.14 7.63
N THR A 168 24.93 -8.19 7.77
CA THR A 168 25.23 -6.77 7.94
C THR A 168 25.06 -6.31 9.38
N ALA A 169 24.15 -6.94 10.14
CA ALA A 169 23.94 -6.64 11.55
C ALA A 169 23.36 -7.85 12.29
N THR A 170 23.70 -7.98 13.58
CA THR A 170 23.11 -8.95 14.51
C THR A 170 22.84 -8.23 15.83
N LYS A 171 21.63 -8.38 16.37
CA LYS A 171 21.24 -7.70 17.60
C LYS A 171 20.36 -8.59 18.46
N GLU A 172 20.81 -8.84 19.69
CA GLU A 172 19.91 -9.36 20.74
C GLU A 172 18.92 -8.25 21.11
N LEU A 173 17.63 -8.55 20.98
CA LEU A 173 16.55 -7.59 21.16
C LEU A 173 16.15 -7.53 22.62
N GLN A 174 16.23 -6.33 23.19
CA GLN A 174 15.83 -6.05 24.56
C GLN A 174 14.55 -5.20 24.57
N PRO A 175 13.74 -5.28 25.64
CA PRO A 175 12.64 -4.36 25.83
C PRO A 175 13.08 -2.89 25.72
N PRO A 176 12.28 -2.02 25.09
CA PRO A 176 12.59 -0.58 24.97
C PRO A 176 12.80 0.11 26.31
N SER A 177 12.17 -0.38 27.38
CA SER A 177 12.30 0.12 28.73
C SER A 177 12.15 -1.02 29.76
N PRO A 178 12.68 -0.88 30.99
CA PRO A 178 12.71 -1.98 31.98
C PRO A 178 11.33 -2.46 32.47
N ASP A 179 10.31 -1.63 32.35
CA ASP A 179 8.91 -1.94 32.67
C ASP A 179 8.25 -2.83 31.60
N LEU A 180 8.83 -2.91 30.40
CA LEU A 180 8.30 -3.70 29.31
C LEU A 180 8.86 -5.12 29.31
N LYS A 181 8.02 -6.07 28.94
CA LYS A 181 8.35 -7.48 28.75
C LYS A 181 7.95 -7.93 27.37
N LEU A 182 8.68 -8.91 26.84
CA LEU A 182 8.30 -9.60 25.63
C LEU A 182 6.96 -10.32 25.83
N THR A 183 6.07 -10.19 24.85
CA THR A 183 4.83 -10.98 24.78
C THR A 183 5.13 -12.40 24.27
N ALA A 184 4.12 -13.27 24.21
CA ALA A 184 4.29 -14.60 23.65
C ALA A 184 4.65 -14.53 22.16
N ALA A 185 5.75 -15.20 21.76
CA ALA A 185 6.29 -15.10 20.42
C ALA A 185 5.30 -15.46 19.30
N LYS A 186 4.39 -16.42 19.55
CA LYS A 186 3.31 -16.81 18.62
C LYS A 186 2.41 -15.66 18.17
N ASP A 187 2.35 -14.56 18.92
CA ASP A 187 1.49 -13.40 18.63
C ASP A 187 2.27 -12.26 17.94
N TRP A 188 3.58 -12.42 17.73
CA TRP A 188 4.42 -11.44 17.05
C TRP A 188 4.17 -11.43 15.55
N GLY A 189 4.34 -10.24 14.97
CA GLY A 189 4.47 -10.06 13.53
C GLY A 189 5.67 -9.19 13.18
N LEU A 190 6.19 -9.36 11.98
CA LEU A 190 7.27 -8.57 11.42
C LEU A 190 6.85 -8.08 10.05
N ALA A 191 6.72 -6.76 9.88
CA ALA A 191 6.31 -6.16 8.63
C ALA A 191 7.47 -5.42 7.94
N SER A 192 7.48 -5.51 6.62
CA SER A 192 8.51 -4.91 5.76
C SER A 192 8.29 -3.40 5.63
N THR A 193 9.32 -2.59 5.87
CA THR A 193 9.27 -1.12 5.71
C THR A 193 10.51 -0.59 5.00
N ALA A 194 10.45 0.60 4.40
CA ALA A 194 11.55 1.16 3.62
C ALA A 194 12.79 1.56 4.46
N SER A 195 12.65 1.78 5.77
CA SER A 195 13.75 2.23 6.65
C SER A 195 14.08 1.25 7.79
N GLY A 196 13.52 0.03 7.74
CA GLY A 196 13.59 -0.92 8.84
C GLY A 196 12.55 -2.02 8.77
N VAL A 197 12.31 -2.67 9.90
CA VAL A 197 11.20 -3.60 10.07
C VAL A 197 10.34 -3.18 11.25
N ALA A 198 9.02 -3.29 11.09
CA ALA A 198 8.08 -3.05 12.17
C ALA A 198 7.80 -4.38 12.88
N TRP A 199 8.33 -4.52 14.10
CA TRP A 199 8.02 -5.63 14.99
C TRP A 199 6.76 -5.29 15.78
N VAL A 200 5.66 -5.90 15.36
CA VAL A 200 4.33 -5.66 15.93
C VAL A 200 4.02 -6.70 17.00
N ASN A 201 3.25 -6.26 17.98
CA ASN A 201 2.82 -7.03 19.13
C ASN A 201 3.97 -7.54 20.02
N ALA A 202 5.15 -6.91 19.98
CA ALA A 202 6.37 -7.45 20.58
C ALA A 202 6.42 -7.35 22.11
N PHE A 203 5.89 -6.27 22.67
CA PHE A 203 6.07 -5.91 24.07
C PHE A 203 4.75 -5.57 24.77
N THR A 204 4.70 -5.79 26.08
CA THR A 204 3.61 -5.41 26.99
C THR A 204 4.19 -4.87 28.29
N ASP A 205 3.48 -3.99 28.98
CA ASP A 205 3.82 -3.54 30.34
C ASP A 205 3.33 -4.52 31.42
N GLY A 206 2.57 -5.56 31.05
CA GLY A 206 2.09 -6.58 31.99
C GLY A 206 1.13 -6.06 33.06
N HIS A 207 0.70 -4.80 32.98
CA HIS A 207 -0.14 -4.15 34.00
C HIS A 207 -1.64 -4.19 33.68
N ALA A 208 -2.04 -4.65 32.49
CA ALA A 208 -3.44 -4.95 32.19
C ALA A 208 -3.60 -6.06 31.14
N GLN A 209 -4.71 -6.79 31.22
CA GLN A 209 -5.19 -7.74 30.20
C GLN A 209 -5.47 -7.06 28.84
N ALA A 210 -5.49 -5.72 28.82
CA ALA A 210 -5.82 -4.87 27.68
C ALA A 210 -4.67 -3.96 27.22
N SER A 211 -3.44 -4.09 27.74
CA SER A 211 -2.31 -3.32 27.21
C SER A 211 -2.01 -3.84 25.79
N PRO A 212 -2.42 -3.12 24.74
CA PRO A 212 -2.31 -3.64 23.39
C PRO A 212 -0.81 -3.78 23.08
N PRO A 213 -0.42 -4.89 22.47
CA PRO A 213 0.98 -5.19 22.34
C PRO A 213 1.64 -4.20 21.36
N ARG A 214 2.83 -3.72 21.71
CA ARG A 214 3.43 -2.51 21.14
C ARG A 214 4.06 -2.72 19.76
N THR A 215 4.23 -1.63 19.01
CA THR A 215 5.03 -1.61 17.78
C THR A 215 6.42 -1.08 18.07
N VAL A 216 7.45 -1.79 17.61
CA VAL A 216 8.84 -1.34 17.65
C VAL A 216 9.40 -1.36 16.24
N VAL A 217 9.98 -0.25 15.78
CA VAL A 217 10.65 -0.19 14.48
C VAL A 217 12.15 -0.35 14.69
N LEU A 218 12.72 -1.39 14.09
CA LEU A 218 14.15 -1.65 14.09
C LEU A 218 14.76 -1.06 12.81
N SER A 219 15.88 -0.33 12.93
CA SER A 219 16.60 0.22 11.78
C SER A 219 17.15 -0.90 10.88
N ASN A 220 17.14 -0.67 9.57
CA ASN A 220 17.78 -1.56 8.60
C ASN A 220 19.32 -1.48 8.59
N THR A 221 19.92 -0.57 9.36
CA THR A 221 21.38 -0.37 9.39
C THR A 221 22.05 -1.23 10.47
N ASP A 222 21.58 -1.14 11.71
CA ASP A 222 22.19 -1.77 12.88
C ASP A 222 21.21 -2.59 13.74
N LEU A 223 19.93 -2.67 13.31
CA LEU A 223 18.83 -3.30 14.05
C LEU A 223 18.55 -2.70 15.43
N ALA A 224 19.08 -1.51 15.72
CA ALA A 224 18.68 -0.76 16.90
C ALA A 224 17.23 -0.29 16.74
N MET A 225 16.55 -0.14 17.88
CA MET A 225 15.23 0.50 17.89
C MET A 225 15.37 1.93 17.41
N ALA A 226 14.78 2.24 16.26
CA ALA A 226 14.69 3.59 15.74
C ALA A 226 13.63 4.39 16.53
N TRP A 227 12.47 3.78 16.77
CA TRP A 227 11.38 4.34 17.57
C TRP A 227 10.37 3.24 17.95
N ASN A 228 9.43 3.57 18.83
CA ASN A 228 8.35 2.68 19.23
C ASN A 228 7.02 3.42 19.39
N ASP A 229 5.94 2.66 19.44
CA ASP A 229 4.58 3.16 19.70
C ASP A 229 3.82 2.20 20.62
N PRO A 230 3.02 2.72 21.57
CA PRO A 230 2.22 1.88 22.46
C PRO A 230 1.08 1.13 21.75
N VAL A 231 0.73 1.50 20.52
CA VAL A 231 -0.36 0.88 19.75
C VAL A 231 0.22 -0.08 18.69
N PRO A 232 -0.39 -1.26 18.46
CA PRO A 232 -0.02 -2.13 17.35
C PRO A 232 -0.35 -1.45 16.02
N ALA A 233 0.64 -1.40 15.14
CA ALA A 233 0.49 -0.85 13.80
C ALA A 233 -0.01 -1.91 12.82
N ARG A 234 -0.71 -1.46 11.79
CA ARG A 234 -0.72 -2.13 10.50
C ARG A 234 0.33 -1.46 9.62
N ALA A 235 1.31 -2.21 9.13
CA ALA A 235 2.47 -1.66 8.46
C ALA A 235 2.59 -2.15 7.01
N TRP A 236 2.97 -1.24 6.13
CA TRP A 236 3.35 -1.46 4.74
C TRP A 236 4.73 -0.85 4.49
N GLN A 237 5.16 -0.86 3.23
CA GLN A 237 6.50 -0.42 2.85
C GLN A 237 6.75 1.04 3.26
N ASP A 238 5.80 1.95 3.02
CA ASP A 238 6.01 3.40 3.13
C ASP A 238 5.12 4.08 4.17
N VAL A 239 4.29 3.30 4.87
CA VAL A 239 3.36 3.81 5.89
C VAL A 239 3.07 2.78 6.98
N LEU A 240 2.94 3.28 8.21
CA LEU A 240 2.38 2.56 9.36
C LEU A 240 1.08 3.26 9.77
N ALA A 241 0.02 2.48 9.97
CA ALA A 241 -1.28 2.95 10.43
C ALA A 241 -1.54 2.50 11.87
N PHE A 242 -1.94 3.44 12.71
CA PHE A 242 -2.30 3.21 14.10
C PHE A 242 -3.75 3.58 14.32
N GLN A 243 -4.55 2.65 14.84
CA GLN A 243 -5.95 2.90 15.15
C GLN A 243 -6.04 3.69 16.47
N ARG A 244 -6.30 5.00 16.38
CA ARG A 244 -6.46 5.90 17.53
C ARG A 244 -7.15 7.21 17.18
N SER A 245 -7.83 7.76 18.18
CA SER A 245 -8.44 9.09 18.15
C SER A 245 -7.61 10.09 18.94
N THR A 246 -7.51 11.33 18.45
CA THR A 246 -7.08 12.48 19.26
C THR A 246 -8.25 13.19 19.96
N ASP A 247 -9.48 12.85 19.60
CA ASP A 247 -10.71 13.34 20.24
C ASP A 247 -11.14 12.38 21.36
N PRO A 248 -11.16 12.82 22.63
CA PRO A 248 -11.60 11.99 23.75
C PRO A 248 -13.04 11.48 23.64
N ALA A 249 -13.89 12.12 22.83
CA ALA A 249 -15.26 11.70 22.61
C ALA A 249 -15.41 10.61 21.54
N LYS A 250 -14.33 10.30 20.78
CA LYS A 250 -14.34 9.31 19.70
C LYS A 250 -13.45 8.11 20.03
N THR A 251 -13.96 6.92 19.75
CA THR A 251 -13.22 5.65 19.85
C THR A 251 -12.66 5.18 18.51
N SER A 252 -13.08 5.82 17.40
CA SER A 252 -12.57 5.62 16.04
C SER A 252 -11.53 6.68 15.70
N GLY A 253 -10.72 6.40 14.69
CA GLY A 253 -9.67 7.30 14.21
C GLY A 253 -8.43 6.55 13.78
N ALA A 254 -7.64 7.16 12.90
CA ALA A 254 -6.36 6.62 12.49
C ALA A 254 -5.30 7.72 12.41
N GLU A 255 -4.09 7.33 12.79
CA GLU A 255 -2.86 8.07 12.53
C GLU A 255 -2.02 7.31 11.51
N LEU A 256 -1.54 7.99 10.48
CA LEU A 256 -0.54 7.47 9.56
C LEU A 256 0.83 8.06 9.91
N ARG A 257 1.84 7.20 9.96
CA ARG A 257 3.24 7.60 10.11
C ARG A 257 4.10 7.02 9.00
N ARG A 258 5.18 7.72 8.66
CA ARG A 258 6.27 7.14 7.86
C ARG A 258 7.01 6.08 8.67
N PRO A 259 7.73 5.15 8.01
CA PRO A 259 8.67 4.23 8.66
C PRO A 259 9.72 4.90 9.56
N THR A 260 10.01 6.19 9.34
CA THR A 260 10.87 7.02 10.19
C THR A 260 10.23 7.50 11.49
N GLY A 261 8.93 7.29 11.67
CA GLY A 261 8.15 7.76 12.82
C GLY A 261 7.49 9.13 12.63
N GLU A 262 7.71 9.80 11.50
CA GLU A 262 7.06 11.08 11.17
C GLU A 262 5.55 10.90 11.00
N PRO A 263 4.70 11.58 11.80
CA PRO A 263 3.25 11.60 11.55
C PRO A 263 2.93 12.41 10.30
N ILE A 264 2.10 11.84 9.43
CA ILE A 264 1.77 12.44 8.12
C ILE A 264 0.27 12.66 7.92
N TYR A 265 -0.58 11.96 8.67
CA TYR A 265 -2.03 12.13 8.61
C TYR A 265 -2.66 11.70 9.94
N GLN A 266 -3.68 12.44 10.40
CA GLN A 266 -4.49 12.08 11.55
C GLN A 266 -5.93 12.49 11.25
N ASP A 267 -6.86 11.56 11.46
CA ASP A 267 -8.28 11.81 11.29
C ASP A 267 -9.08 10.89 12.22
N ASN A 268 -9.95 11.49 13.04
CA ASN A 268 -10.71 10.80 14.09
C ASN A 268 -11.98 10.13 13.55
N ASP A 269 -12.31 10.36 12.28
CA ASP A 269 -13.44 9.73 11.60
C ASP A 269 -13.00 8.53 10.74
N ILE A 270 -11.72 8.17 10.72
CA ILE A 270 -11.26 6.96 10.05
C ILE A 270 -11.67 5.72 10.85
N GLN A 271 -12.47 4.88 10.22
CA GLN A 271 -12.87 3.58 10.75
C GLN A 271 -11.77 2.53 10.57
N SER A 272 -11.11 2.52 9.40
CA SER A 272 -10.02 1.59 9.11
C SER A 272 -9.06 2.12 8.05
N VAL A 273 -7.81 1.65 8.12
CA VAL A 273 -6.81 1.81 7.06
C VAL A 273 -6.66 0.46 6.36
N ASP A 274 -7.01 0.43 5.08
CA ASP A 274 -7.37 -0.81 4.37
C ASP A 274 -6.19 -1.39 3.58
N ALA A 275 -5.41 -0.53 2.91
CA ALA A 275 -4.29 -0.94 2.05
C ALA A 275 -3.33 0.22 1.75
N GLU A 276 -2.07 -0.10 1.49
CA GLU A 276 -1.18 0.71 0.66
C GLU A 276 -1.27 0.20 -0.80
N LEU A 277 -1.57 1.09 -1.74
CA LEU A 277 -1.59 0.82 -3.17
C LEU A 277 -0.35 1.49 -3.79
N SER A 278 0.44 0.72 -4.52
CA SER A 278 1.70 1.21 -5.08
C SER A 278 1.83 0.75 -6.54
N ASP A 279 2.11 1.69 -7.44
CA ASP A 279 2.51 1.41 -8.81
C ASP A 279 3.55 2.43 -9.28
N GLY A 280 4.77 1.95 -9.51
CA GLY A 280 5.93 2.79 -9.75
C GLY A 280 6.10 3.85 -8.64
N PRO A 281 6.14 5.16 -9.00
CA PRO A 281 6.31 6.22 -8.01
C PRO A 281 5.04 6.57 -7.24
N VAL A 282 3.84 6.18 -7.72
CA VAL A 282 2.57 6.58 -7.10
C VAL A 282 2.25 5.64 -5.96
N LYS A 283 2.02 6.20 -4.76
CA LYS A 283 1.71 5.43 -3.55
C LYS A 283 0.55 6.06 -2.80
N LEU A 284 -0.54 5.30 -2.65
CA LEU A 284 -1.77 5.74 -2.03
C LEU A 284 -2.10 4.89 -0.81
N VAL A 285 -2.68 5.50 0.21
CA VAL A 285 -3.28 4.78 1.35
C VAL A 285 -4.78 4.82 1.19
N LYS A 286 -5.39 3.64 1.06
CA LYS A 286 -6.84 3.48 1.05
C LYS A 286 -7.36 3.42 2.48
N MET A 287 -8.35 4.23 2.79
CA MET A 287 -8.96 4.30 4.13
C MET A 287 -10.49 4.28 4.03
N THR A 288 -11.15 3.71 5.04
CA THR A 288 -12.60 3.81 5.23
C THR A 288 -12.88 4.87 6.29
N HIS A 289 -13.67 5.88 5.92
CA HIS A 289 -14.07 7.03 6.71
C HIS A 289 -15.54 6.92 7.14
N LEU A 290 -15.85 7.30 8.37
CA LEU A 290 -17.19 7.40 8.93
C LEU A 290 -17.75 8.80 8.70
N ASP A 291 -18.75 8.91 7.83
CA ASP A 291 -19.35 10.19 7.51
C ASP A 291 -20.38 10.61 8.57
N SER A 292 -20.34 11.90 8.93
CA SER A 292 -21.30 12.52 9.84
C SER A 292 -22.67 12.69 9.16
N SER A 293 -23.39 11.58 9.01
CA SER A 293 -24.78 11.52 8.55
C SER A 293 -25.66 10.81 9.58
N ASN A 294 -26.98 10.95 9.45
CA ASN A 294 -27.95 10.20 10.25
C ASN A 294 -28.91 9.43 9.33
N PRO A 295 -28.82 8.09 9.23
CA PRO A 295 -27.87 7.22 9.93
C PRO A 295 -26.41 7.41 9.45
N PRO A 296 -25.40 7.04 10.26
CA PRO A 296 -24.00 7.10 9.83
C PRO A 296 -23.77 6.24 8.60
N VAL A 297 -23.08 6.79 7.60
CA VAL A 297 -22.63 6.06 6.42
C VAL A 297 -21.11 6.04 6.38
N VAL A 298 -20.56 5.15 5.55
CA VAL A 298 -19.12 5.04 5.36
C VAL A 298 -18.75 5.41 3.93
N SER A 299 -17.56 5.97 3.77
CA SER A 299 -16.95 6.27 2.49
C SER A 299 -15.51 5.78 2.44
N THR A 300 -15.01 5.57 1.23
CA THR A 300 -13.61 5.25 0.96
C THR A 300 -12.92 6.51 0.49
N MET A 301 -11.73 6.76 1.03
CA MET A 301 -10.86 7.86 0.63
C MET A 301 -9.44 7.35 0.35
N PHE A 302 -8.67 8.15 -0.37
CA PHE A 302 -7.29 7.81 -0.76
C PHE A 302 -6.36 8.96 -0.38
N TYR A 303 -5.32 8.66 0.39
CA TYR A 303 -4.28 9.62 0.76
C TYR A 303 -3.02 9.36 -0.06
N ASP A 304 -2.56 10.35 -0.82
CA ASP A 304 -1.30 10.29 -1.55
C ASP A 304 -0.14 10.51 -0.60
N LEU A 305 0.73 9.50 -0.46
CA LEU A 305 1.88 9.55 0.43
C LEU A 305 2.89 10.63 0.00
N ASN A 306 3.10 10.79 -1.30
CA ASN A 306 4.11 11.72 -1.83
C ASN A 306 3.61 13.16 -1.77
N ALA A 307 2.37 13.40 -2.19
CA ALA A 307 1.75 14.72 -2.14
C ALA A 307 1.33 15.11 -0.70
N LYS A 308 1.30 14.15 0.23
CA LYS A 308 0.83 14.30 1.61
C LYS A 308 -0.59 14.90 1.68
N ALA A 309 -1.47 14.46 0.79
CA ALA A 309 -2.81 15.02 0.64
C ALA A 309 -3.85 13.95 0.27
N VAL A 310 -5.11 14.20 0.66
CA VAL A 310 -6.25 13.38 0.22
C VAL A 310 -6.54 13.69 -1.25
N ILE A 311 -6.73 12.64 -2.05
CA ILE A 311 -7.05 12.75 -3.46
C ILE A 311 -8.52 13.11 -3.64
N ARG A 312 -8.78 14.07 -4.52
CA ARG A 312 -10.12 14.34 -5.05
C ARG A 312 -10.39 13.46 -6.27
N ILE A 313 -11.53 12.81 -6.26
CA ILE A 313 -12.05 11.92 -7.29
C ILE A 313 -13.37 12.51 -7.78
N GLY A 314 -13.33 13.12 -8.97
CA GLY A 314 -14.40 14.00 -9.43
C GLY A 314 -14.56 15.21 -8.50
N ASP A 315 -15.78 15.49 -8.08
CA ASP A 315 -16.09 16.64 -7.22
C ASP A 315 -15.88 16.37 -5.72
N SER A 316 -15.65 15.11 -5.33
CA SER A 316 -15.54 14.68 -3.93
C SER A 316 -14.14 14.11 -3.62
N ASP A 317 -13.74 14.16 -2.37
CA ASP A 317 -12.59 13.44 -1.81
C ASP A 317 -12.94 12.02 -1.31
N ARG A 318 -14.20 11.61 -1.50
CA ARG A 318 -14.79 10.41 -0.93
C ARG A 318 -15.60 9.64 -1.97
N ILE A 319 -15.52 8.32 -1.91
CA ILE A 319 -16.36 7.40 -2.69
C ILE A 319 -17.32 6.71 -1.72
N SER A 320 -18.61 6.66 -2.04
CA SER A 320 -19.60 6.02 -1.16
C SER A 320 -19.27 4.53 -0.91
N GLY A 321 -19.33 4.12 0.35
CA GLY A 321 -19.11 2.75 0.81
C GLY A 321 -17.69 2.51 1.36
N GLY A 322 -17.58 1.52 2.25
CA GLY A 322 -16.33 1.08 2.86
C GLY A 322 -15.92 -0.30 2.33
N GLY A 323 -14.64 -0.65 2.44
CA GLY A 323 -14.18 -1.97 2.01
C GLY A 323 -14.20 -2.20 0.49
N LEU A 324 -14.29 -1.14 -0.33
CA LEU A 324 -14.36 -1.24 -1.79
C LEU A 324 -13.09 -1.91 -2.38
N ALA A 325 -13.21 -2.67 -3.46
CA ALA A 325 -12.00 -3.14 -4.15
C ALA A 325 -11.34 -1.98 -4.88
N ALA A 326 -10.01 -1.88 -4.82
CA ALA A 326 -9.26 -0.84 -5.50
C ALA A 326 -7.94 -1.37 -6.04
N THR A 327 -7.50 -0.83 -7.18
CA THR A 327 -6.23 -1.17 -7.81
C THR A 327 -5.64 0.08 -8.43
N LEU A 328 -4.33 0.25 -8.31
CA LEU A 328 -3.59 1.35 -8.91
C LEU A 328 -2.73 0.79 -10.05
N SER A 329 -2.87 1.36 -11.26
CA SER A 329 -2.09 0.94 -12.42
C SER A 329 -1.93 2.10 -13.42
N ASP A 330 -0.70 2.34 -13.87
CA ASP A 330 -0.27 3.45 -14.72
C ASP A 330 -0.85 4.82 -14.33
N GLY A 331 -0.78 5.14 -13.04
CA GLY A 331 -1.32 6.40 -12.51
C GLY A 331 -2.85 6.51 -12.62
N LYS A 332 -3.55 5.39 -12.78
CA LYS A 332 -5.01 5.31 -12.78
C LYS A 332 -5.48 4.47 -11.60
N LEU A 333 -6.48 4.99 -10.90
CA LEU A 333 -7.10 4.35 -9.75
C LEU A 333 -8.42 3.72 -10.17
N PHE A 334 -8.46 2.40 -10.21
CA PHE A 334 -9.69 1.64 -10.34
C PHE A 334 -10.34 1.42 -8.98
N VAL A 335 -11.66 1.61 -8.90
CA VAL A 335 -12.47 1.34 -7.72
C VAL A 335 -13.71 0.56 -8.13
N ASP A 336 -14.00 -0.55 -7.45
CA ASP A 336 -15.21 -1.36 -7.61
C ASP A 336 -15.99 -1.43 -6.29
N GLY A 337 -17.16 -0.79 -6.28
CA GLY A 337 -18.09 -0.81 -5.17
C GLY A 337 -19.25 -1.79 -5.34
N ARG A 338 -19.37 -2.50 -6.47
CA ARG A 338 -20.54 -3.35 -6.79
C ARG A 338 -20.88 -4.36 -5.70
N ASN A 339 -19.87 -4.99 -5.13
CA ASN A 339 -20.03 -6.04 -4.10
C ASN A 339 -20.11 -5.50 -2.67
N ALA A 340 -20.10 -4.18 -2.48
CA ALA A 340 -20.24 -3.57 -1.16
C ALA A 340 -21.71 -3.15 -0.91
N ASP A 341 -22.33 -3.72 0.13
CA ASP A 341 -23.73 -3.44 0.49
C ASP A 341 -23.95 -2.02 1.01
N ASN A 342 -22.90 -1.41 1.55
CA ASN A 342 -22.89 -0.05 2.07
C ASN A 342 -22.49 1.02 1.02
N SER A 343 -22.38 0.64 -0.26
CA SER A 343 -21.91 1.52 -1.33
C SER A 343 -23.02 1.94 -2.29
N GLN A 344 -23.10 3.24 -2.57
CA GLN A 344 -23.84 3.81 -3.70
C GLN A 344 -22.97 4.01 -4.94
N PHE A 345 -21.72 3.55 -4.91
CA PHE A 345 -20.82 3.58 -6.04
C PHE A 345 -20.99 2.31 -6.88
N GLY A 346 -20.94 2.46 -8.20
CA GLY A 346 -20.82 1.33 -9.11
C GLY A 346 -19.36 0.94 -9.21
N PHE A 347 -18.69 1.34 -10.29
CA PHE A 347 -17.25 1.20 -10.46
C PHE A 347 -16.72 2.22 -11.46
N GLY A 348 -15.42 2.50 -11.41
CA GLY A 348 -14.80 3.43 -12.35
C GLY A 348 -13.28 3.42 -12.30
N VAL A 349 -12.68 4.06 -13.30
CA VAL A 349 -11.24 4.28 -13.42
C VAL A 349 -10.99 5.78 -13.45
N TRP A 350 -10.39 6.28 -12.38
CA TRP A 350 -10.00 7.67 -12.22
C TRP A 350 -8.55 7.87 -12.63
N ASN A 351 -8.29 8.74 -13.59
CA ASN A 351 -6.95 9.06 -14.04
C ASN A 351 -6.36 10.17 -13.15
N LEU A 352 -5.34 9.84 -12.37
CA LEU A 352 -4.75 10.78 -11.41
C LEU A 352 -4.03 11.94 -12.09
N ARG A 353 -3.56 11.75 -13.33
CA ARG A 353 -2.83 12.77 -14.10
C ARG A 353 -3.79 13.75 -14.76
N SER A 354 -4.80 13.25 -15.47
CA SER A 354 -5.79 14.13 -16.15
C SER A 354 -6.88 14.64 -15.21
N GLN A 355 -7.02 14.04 -14.02
CA GLN A 355 -8.10 14.31 -13.07
C GLN A 355 -9.49 14.16 -13.70
N GLN A 356 -9.67 13.06 -14.45
CA GLN A 356 -10.92 12.73 -15.13
C GLN A 356 -11.23 11.24 -14.98
N TRP A 357 -12.51 10.90 -15.12
CA TRP A 357 -12.95 9.51 -15.24
C TRP A 357 -12.68 9.03 -16.66
N ASP A 358 -11.75 8.09 -16.82
CA ASP A 358 -11.56 7.37 -18.09
C ASP A 358 -12.69 6.36 -18.31
N PHE A 359 -13.32 5.91 -17.23
CA PHE A 359 -14.50 5.07 -17.25
C PHE A 359 -15.30 5.21 -15.95
N LEU A 360 -16.63 5.28 -16.04
CA LEU A 360 -17.50 5.33 -14.86
C LEU A 360 -18.85 4.67 -15.14
N LYS A 361 -19.27 3.79 -14.23
CA LYS A 361 -20.64 3.26 -14.16
C LYS A 361 -21.22 3.55 -12.79
N ASN A 362 -22.41 4.15 -12.77
CA ASN A 362 -23.16 4.33 -11.55
C ASN A 362 -23.66 2.98 -11.00
N ARG A 363 -24.14 2.97 -9.76
CA ARG A 363 -24.62 1.76 -9.07
C ARG A 363 -25.70 1.01 -9.83
N ASP A 364 -26.69 1.73 -10.32
CA ASP A 364 -27.88 1.13 -10.95
C ASP A 364 -27.52 0.46 -12.27
N ASP A 365 -26.68 1.11 -13.09
CA ASP A 365 -26.22 0.54 -14.33
C ASP A 365 -25.27 -0.63 -14.09
N ALA A 366 -24.36 -0.50 -13.12
CA ALA A 366 -23.46 -1.59 -12.75
C ALA A 366 -24.19 -2.86 -12.28
N LYS A 367 -25.32 -2.72 -11.57
CA LYS A 367 -26.17 -3.85 -11.14
C LYS A 367 -26.92 -4.55 -12.27
N LYS A 368 -27.22 -3.84 -13.36
CA LYS A 368 -27.87 -4.42 -14.55
C LYS A 368 -26.89 -5.21 -15.42
N MET A 369 -25.59 -4.96 -15.27
CA MET A 369 -24.57 -5.69 -16.01
C MET A 369 -24.37 -7.07 -15.38
N PRO A 370 -24.27 -8.15 -16.16
CA PRO A 370 -24.11 -9.50 -15.65
C PRO A 370 -22.66 -9.75 -15.21
N ILE A 371 -22.02 -8.85 -14.46
CA ILE A 371 -20.59 -8.92 -14.14
C ILE A 371 -20.39 -9.65 -12.81
N THR A 372 -19.59 -10.71 -12.79
CA THR A 372 -19.19 -11.42 -11.57
C THR A 372 -17.84 -10.92 -11.04
N LYS A 373 -16.92 -10.52 -11.92
CA LYS A 373 -15.58 -10.04 -11.55
C LYS A 373 -15.09 -8.95 -12.49
N LEU A 374 -14.42 -7.96 -11.93
CA LEU A 374 -13.66 -6.94 -12.66
C LEU A 374 -12.21 -6.98 -12.21
N ALA A 375 -11.32 -6.76 -13.15
CA ALA A 375 -9.92 -6.51 -12.90
C ALA A 375 -9.40 -5.44 -13.85
N PHE A 376 -8.49 -4.61 -13.36
CA PHE A 376 -7.96 -3.47 -14.09
C PHE A 376 -6.44 -3.51 -14.12
N PHE A 377 -5.86 -3.25 -15.28
CA PHE A 377 -4.42 -3.07 -15.45
C PHE A 377 -4.17 -2.18 -16.67
N GLU A 378 -3.31 -1.17 -16.51
CA GLU A 378 -3.04 -0.16 -17.54
C GLU A 378 -4.32 0.51 -18.04
N ASP A 379 -4.67 0.28 -19.31
CA ASP A 379 -5.84 0.83 -19.96
C ASP A 379 -6.90 -0.24 -20.21
N HIS A 380 -6.79 -1.40 -19.56
CA HIS A 380 -7.65 -2.54 -19.86
C HIS A 380 -8.51 -2.94 -18.66
N LEU A 381 -9.81 -3.06 -18.90
CA LEU A 381 -10.75 -3.65 -17.96
C LEU A 381 -11.10 -5.07 -18.41
N TYR A 382 -10.72 -6.04 -17.59
CA TYR A 382 -10.99 -7.46 -17.78
C TYR A 382 -12.28 -7.81 -17.04
N ILE A 383 -13.31 -8.22 -17.80
CA ILE A 383 -14.66 -8.42 -17.28
C ILE A 383 -15.01 -9.91 -17.37
N THR A 384 -15.24 -10.52 -16.21
CA THR A 384 -15.89 -11.84 -16.14
C THR A 384 -17.37 -11.63 -15.92
N ASN A 385 -18.19 -12.21 -16.80
CA ASN A 385 -19.63 -12.14 -16.75
C ASN A 385 -20.22 -13.45 -16.20
N ALA A 386 -21.48 -13.38 -15.76
CA ALA A 386 -22.29 -14.51 -15.39
C ALA A 386 -22.41 -15.48 -16.58
N GLY A 387 -22.46 -16.78 -16.27
CA GLY A 387 -22.49 -17.83 -17.29
C GLY A 387 -21.13 -18.12 -17.94
N GLY A 388 -20.02 -17.62 -17.38
CA GLY A 388 -18.67 -17.97 -17.85
C GLY A 388 -18.30 -17.32 -19.18
N THR A 389 -18.82 -16.12 -19.43
CA THR A 389 -18.45 -15.31 -20.60
C THR A 389 -17.50 -14.20 -20.18
N TYR A 390 -16.67 -13.73 -21.12
CA TYR A 390 -15.57 -12.83 -20.83
C TYR A 390 -15.57 -11.65 -21.82
N SER A 391 -14.97 -10.54 -21.44
CA SER A 391 -14.69 -9.44 -22.37
C SER A 391 -13.59 -8.54 -21.85
N VAL A 392 -12.81 -7.96 -22.75
CA VAL A 392 -11.82 -6.92 -22.45
C VAL A 392 -12.28 -5.60 -23.05
N LEU A 393 -12.32 -4.53 -22.25
CA LEU A 393 -12.48 -3.16 -22.73
C LEU A 393 -11.11 -2.47 -22.74
N ALA A 394 -10.80 -1.73 -23.80
CA ALA A 394 -9.69 -0.77 -23.80
C ALA A 394 -10.25 0.63 -23.52
N LEU A 395 -9.82 1.22 -22.41
CA LEU A 395 -10.27 2.50 -21.92
C LEU A 395 -9.61 3.66 -22.71
N PRO A 396 -10.33 4.77 -22.92
CA PRO A 396 -11.66 5.09 -22.38
C PRO A 396 -12.83 4.51 -23.21
N GLY A 397 -12.55 3.64 -24.19
CA GLY A 397 -13.58 2.98 -24.99
C GLY A 397 -14.53 2.12 -24.16
N THR A 398 -15.79 2.07 -24.59
CA THR A 398 -16.86 1.32 -23.90
C THR A 398 -17.18 -0.01 -24.58
N ASP A 399 -16.71 -0.21 -25.80
CA ASP A 399 -16.98 -1.40 -26.59
C ASP A 399 -15.89 -2.47 -26.33
N PRO A 400 -16.26 -3.75 -26.23
CA PRO A 400 -15.29 -4.83 -26.10
C PRO A 400 -14.33 -4.89 -27.28
N ILE A 401 -13.03 -4.92 -26.99
CA ILE A 401 -11.98 -5.16 -27.99
C ILE A 401 -11.64 -6.63 -28.15
N ALA A 402 -12.00 -7.47 -27.16
CA ALA A 402 -11.85 -8.92 -27.22
C ALA A 402 -12.97 -9.62 -26.42
N PRO A 403 -13.48 -10.78 -26.89
CA PRO A 403 -14.50 -11.56 -26.19
C PRO A 403 -13.92 -12.56 -25.17
N ASN A 404 -12.59 -12.61 -25.01
CA ASN A 404 -11.91 -13.44 -24.02
C ASN A 404 -10.49 -12.90 -23.74
N TRP A 405 -9.78 -13.51 -22.79
CA TRP A 405 -8.33 -13.36 -22.62
C TRP A 405 -7.70 -14.67 -22.15
N THR A 406 -6.44 -14.92 -22.49
CA THR A 406 -5.71 -16.10 -21.98
C THR A 406 -4.85 -15.76 -20.76
N VAL A 407 -4.39 -14.51 -20.69
CA VAL A 407 -3.53 -14.02 -19.63
C VAL A 407 -3.96 -12.63 -19.20
N ARG A 408 -4.01 -12.41 -17.89
CA ARG A 408 -4.40 -11.12 -17.30
C ARG A 408 -3.26 -10.54 -16.45
N PRO A 409 -2.63 -9.43 -16.86
CA PRO A 409 -1.71 -8.69 -16.01
C PRO A 409 -2.44 -8.05 -14.81
N PHE A 410 -1.74 -7.87 -13.69
CA PHE A 410 -2.35 -7.25 -12.49
C PHE A 410 -1.40 -6.46 -11.59
N THR A 411 -0.08 -6.60 -11.73
CA THR A 411 0.90 -5.85 -10.92
C THR A 411 2.21 -5.69 -11.68
N ARG A 412 2.87 -4.54 -11.51
CA ARG A 412 4.23 -4.31 -12.00
C ARG A 412 5.27 -4.47 -10.90
N ILE A 413 6.43 -4.95 -11.32
CA ILE A 413 7.63 -5.17 -10.52
C ILE A 413 8.83 -4.80 -11.38
N SER A 414 9.40 -3.61 -11.17
CA SER A 414 10.65 -3.10 -11.80
C SER A 414 11.11 -3.81 -13.10
N GLY A 415 10.43 -3.55 -14.22
CA GLY A 415 10.75 -4.13 -15.54
C GLY A 415 10.11 -5.49 -15.83
N TRP A 416 9.22 -5.94 -14.96
CA TRP A 416 8.42 -7.16 -15.07
C TRP A 416 6.97 -6.90 -14.68
N THR A 417 6.07 -7.66 -15.26
CA THR A 417 4.65 -7.64 -14.93
C THR A 417 4.20 -9.03 -14.44
N LEU A 418 3.53 -9.08 -13.30
CA LEU A 418 2.84 -10.30 -12.85
C LEU A 418 1.57 -10.47 -13.65
N VAL A 419 1.40 -11.68 -14.14
CA VAL A 419 0.25 -12.07 -14.92
C VAL A 419 -0.37 -13.33 -14.36
N CYS A 420 -1.68 -13.36 -14.44
CA CYS A 420 -2.49 -14.51 -14.13
C CYS A 420 -2.79 -15.31 -15.39
N ARG A 421 -2.56 -16.63 -15.36
CA ARG A 421 -2.85 -17.56 -16.46
C ARG A 421 -4.04 -18.45 -16.14
N ASP A 422 -4.71 -18.87 -17.20
CA ASP A 422 -5.81 -19.85 -17.20
C ASP A 422 -7.01 -19.45 -16.33
N GLU A 423 -7.18 -18.15 -16.10
CA GLU A 423 -8.32 -17.61 -15.35
C GLU A 423 -9.64 -17.79 -16.10
N THR A 424 -9.62 -17.86 -17.42
CA THR A 424 -10.79 -18.03 -18.28
C THR A 424 -10.93 -19.47 -18.80
N ALA A 425 -10.03 -20.37 -18.40
CA ALA A 425 -10.05 -21.76 -18.84
C ALA A 425 -11.28 -22.50 -18.29
N PRO A 426 -11.83 -23.49 -19.01
CA PRO A 426 -12.97 -24.27 -18.53
C PRO A 426 -12.70 -24.86 -17.13
N GLY A 427 -13.62 -24.64 -16.18
CA GLY A 427 -13.49 -25.10 -14.80
C GLY A 427 -12.59 -24.23 -13.90
N SER A 428 -12.03 -23.12 -14.40
CA SER A 428 -11.30 -22.16 -13.57
C SER A 428 -12.20 -21.36 -12.64
N ASN A 429 -13.48 -21.18 -12.99
CA ASN A 429 -14.45 -20.33 -12.29
C ASN A 429 -13.94 -18.88 -12.06
N GLY A 430 -13.06 -18.37 -12.92
CA GLY A 430 -12.48 -17.03 -12.76
C GLY A 430 -11.38 -16.96 -11.69
N GLU A 431 -10.87 -18.09 -11.22
CA GLU A 431 -9.73 -18.18 -10.32
C GLU A 431 -8.42 -18.22 -11.11
N CYS A 432 -7.41 -17.55 -10.56
CA CYS A 432 -6.06 -17.61 -11.11
C CYS A 432 -5.44 -18.98 -10.85
N LYS A 433 -5.03 -19.70 -11.90
CA LYS A 433 -4.39 -21.01 -11.74
C LYS A 433 -2.89 -20.90 -11.53
N GLU A 434 -2.25 -20.05 -12.33
CA GLU A 434 -0.82 -19.79 -12.23
C GLU A 434 -0.55 -18.30 -12.28
N ILE A 435 0.37 -17.85 -11.43
CA ILE A 435 0.90 -16.50 -11.50
C ILE A 435 2.34 -16.62 -11.99
N VAL A 436 2.67 -15.93 -13.08
CA VAL A 436 4.04 -15.86 -13.61
C VAL A 436 4.44 -14.41 -13.77
N MET A 437 5.75 -14.16 -13.90
CA MET A 437 6.28 -12.85 -14.25
C MET A 437 6.72 -12.84 -15.72
N VAL A 438 6.40 -11.75 -16.40
CA VAL A 438 6.72 -11.52 -17.81
C VAL A 438 7.58 -10.28 -17.88
N GLN A 439 8.69 -10.34 -18.59
CA GLN A 439 9.55 -9.17 -18.74
C GLN A 439 8.86 -8.10 -19.59
N ASP A 440 8.91 -6.86 -19.13
CA ASP A 440 8.37 -5.72 -19.86
C ASP A 440 9.23 -5.46 -21.12
N GLN A 441 8.58 -4.99 -22.19
CA GLN A 441 9.22 -4.49 -23.41
C GLN A 441 9.01 -2.99 -23.51
N ASP A 442 10.08 -2.23 -23.72
CA ASP A 442 10.05 -0.75 -23.75
C ASP A 442 9.39 -0.11 -22.50
N GLY A 443 9.50 -0.78 -21.34
CA GLY A 443 8.92 -0.34 -20.06
C GLY A 443 7.44 -0.67 -19.88
N HIS A 444 6.84 -1.42 -20.80
CA HIS A 444 5.44 -1.81 -20.76
C HIS A 444 5.27 -3.32 -20.87
N TYR A 445 4.16 -3.83 -20.33
CA TYR A 445 3.81 -5.22 -20.54
C TYR A 445 3.61 -5.48 -22.05
N PRO A 446 4.25 -6.49 -22.65
CA PRO A 446 4.20 -6.70 -24.11
C PRO A 446 2.87 -7.28 -24.62
N GLY A 447 1.93 -7.58 -23.72
CA GLY A 447 0.56 -7.97 -24.03
C GLY A 447 -0.41 -6.86 -23.69
N PRO A 448 -1.64 -6.93 -24.19
CA PRO A 448 -2.53 -7.99 -23.73
C PRO A 448 -2.49 -9.24 -24.62
N TRP A 449 -2.66 -10.41 -24.00
CA TRP A 449 -2.71 -11.70 -24.71
C TRP A 449 -4.16 -12.21 -24.68
N PHE A 450 -4.97 -11.67 -25.59
CA PHE A 450 -6.38 -12.01 -25.75
C PHE A 450 -6.68 -12.85 -26.99
#